data_AF-A0A529Y3P1-F1
#
_entry.id   AF-A0A529Y3P1-F1
#
_cell.length_a   1.000
_cell.length_b   1.000
_cell.length_c   1.000
_cell.angle_alpha   90.00
_cell.angle_beta   90.00
_cell.angle_gamma   90.00
#
_symmetry.space_group_name_H-M   'P 1'
#
loop_
_entity.id
_entity.type
_entity.pdbx_description
1 polymer ?
#
loop_
_entity_poly.entity_id
_entity_poly.type
_entity_poly.pdbx_seq_one_letter_code
_entity_poly.pdbx_strand_id
1 'polypeptide(L)' 'MIASAPAIPPRPLKPSYDIIVVGAGSGGAAVTRRLVDAGAEVLLIEAGPAGIGIAEIDDPAQWVPLGRGAYDWGYDYAPA' A
#
# COMPACT_ATOMS: atom_id res chain seq x y z
N MET A 1 1.96 24.30 -15.39
CA MET A 1 2.18 24.04 -13.95
C MET A 1 2.31 22.53 -13.81
N ILE A 2 3.49 22.01 -13.45
CA ILE A 2 3.63 20.57 -13.22
C ILE A 2 3.04 20.27 -11.84
N ALA A 3 1.97 19.49 -11.76
CA ALA A 3 1.53 18.94 -10.48
C ALA A 3 2.64 17.99 -10.01
N SER A 4 3.11 18.14 -8.76
CA SER A 4 4.06 17.18 -8.19
C SER A 4 3.42 15.79 -8.19
N ALA A 5 4.22 14.75 -8.41
CA ALA A 5 3.74 13.37 -8.27
C ALA A 5 3.07 13.19 -6.90
N PRO A 6 1.95 12.43 -6.80
CA PRO A 6 1.33 12.18 -5.51
C PRO A 6 2.34 11.49 -4.60
N ALA A 7 2.48 11.98 -3.38
CA ALA A 7 3.36 11.39 -2.37
C ALA A 7 2.56 11.19 -1.08
N ILE A 8 2.90 10.15 -0.33
CA ILE A 8 2.32 9.95 1.00
C ILE A 8 2.84 11.08 1.90
N PRO A 9 1.98 11.95 2.46
CA PRO A 9 2.44 13.04 3.30
C PRO A 9 3.07 12.47 4.58
N PRO A 10 4.22 13.00 5.03
CA PRO A 10 4.82 12.54 6.27
C PRO A 10 3.88 12.90 7.42
N ARG A 11 3.48 11.88 8.19
CA ARG A 11 2.74 12.06 9.45
C ARG A 11 3.57 11.47 10.59
N PRO A 12 3.84 12.23 11.66
CA PRO A 12 4.56 11.70 12.81
C PRO A 12 3.74 10.58 13.46
N LEU A 13 4.43 9.55 13.94
CA LEU A 13 3.79 8.48 14.69
C LEU A 13 3.29 8.99 16.03
N LYS A 14 2.09 8.57 16.41
CA LYS A 14 1.52 8.79 17.74
C LYS A 14 1.97 7.70 18.72
N PRO A 15 1.90 7.95 20.04
CA PRO A 15 2.16 6.93 21.05
C PRO A 15 1.18 5.74 21.01
N SER A 16 -0.03 5.94 20.51
CA SER A 16 -1.09 4.93 20.42
C SER A 16 -2.07 5.22 19.28
N TYR A 17 -2.80 4.20 18.88
CA TYR A 17 -3.88 4.24 17.87
C TYR A 17 -5.02 3.33 18.35
N ASP A 18 -6.24 3.60 17.92
CA ASP A 18 -7.39 2.74 18.23
C ASP A 18 -7.23 1.38 17.56
N ILE A 19 -6.72 1.37 16.32
CA ILE A 19 -6.57 0.18 15.50
C ILE A 19 -5.26 0.24 14.71
N ILE A 20 -4.56 -0.90 14.64
CA ILE A 20 -3.42 -1.11 13.75
C ILE A 20 -3.85 -2.09 12.65
N VAL A 21 -3.76 -1.67 11.40
CA VAL A 21 -3.97 -2.52 10.21
C VAL A 21 -2.60 -2.85 9.62
N VAL A 22 -2.33 -4.15 9.44
CA VAL A 22 -1.08 -4.64 8.87
C VAL A 22 -1.35 -5.15 7.45
N GLY A 23 -0.73 -4.49 6.47
CA GLY A 23 -0.93 -4.66 5.04
C GLY A 23 -1.94 -3.67 4.46
N ALA A 24 -1.54 -2.92 3.43
CA ALA A 24 -2.34 -2.01 2.60
C ALA A 24 -2.81 -2.68 1.29
N GLY A 25 -2.92 -4.00 1.27
CA GLY A 25 -3.53 -4.75 0.17
C GLY A 25 -5.05 -4.49 0.06
N SER A 26 -5.72 -5.26 -0.80
CA SER A 26 -7.14 -5.07 -1.14
C SER A 26 -8.09 -5.01 0.07
N GLY A 27 -7.87 -5.86 1.08
CA GLY A 27 -8.64 -5.83 2.32
C GLY A 27 -8.24 -4.71 3.28
N GLY A 28 -6.92 -4.51 3.44
CA GLY A 28 -6.34 -3.56 4.39
C GLY A 28 -6.66 -2.12 4.06
N ALA A 29 -6.45 -1.70 2.81
CA ALA A 29 -6.77 -0.35 2.38
C ALA A 29 -8.27 -0.03 2.53
N ALA A 30 -9.13 -0.98 2.15
CA ALA A 30 -10.58 -0.83 2.25
C ALA A 30 -11.07 -0.72 3.71
N VAL A 31 -10.55 -1.55 4.61
CA VAL A 31 -10.93 -1.50 6.03
C VAL A 31 -10.40 -0.24 6.71
N THR A 32 -9.15 0.14 6.45
CA THR A 32 -8.57 1.39 6.98
C THR A 32 -9.43 2.58 6.59
N ARG A 33 -9.88 2.67 5.33
CA ARG A 33 -10.74 3.77 4.89
C ARG A 33 -12.03 3.85 5.70
N ARG A 34 -12.72 2.72 5.89
CA ARG A 34 -13.98 2.66 6.65
C ARG A 34 -13.80 3.02 8.12
N LEU A 35 -12.71 2.56 8.74
CA LEU A 35 -12.39 2.87 10.13
C LEU A 35 -12.12 4.36 10.34
N VAL A 36 -11.37 4.97 9.42
CA VAL A 36 -11.13 6.42 9.42
C VAL A 36 -12.44 7.20 9.22
N ASP A 37 -13.30 6.78 8.29
CA ASP A 37 -14.62 7.43 8.08
C ASP A 37 -15.53 7.29 9.31
N ALA A 38 -15.35 6.24 10.13
CA ALA A 38 -16.03 6.04 11.41
C ALA A 38 -15.40 6.83 12.58
N GLY A 39 -14.33 7.59 12.33
CA GLY A 39 -13.67 8.44 13.30
C GLY A 39 -12.56 7.77 14.13
N ALA A 40 -12.16 6.54 13.81
CA ALA A 40 -11.06 5.87 14.51
C ALA A 40 -9.70 6.44 14.11
N GLU A 41 -8.77 6.52 15.07
CA GLU A 41 -7.36 6.75 14.79
C GLU A 41 -6.69 5.43 14.36
N VAL A 42 -6.34 5.34 13.07
CA VAL A 42 -5.79 4.11 12.48
C VAL A 42 -4.32 4.28 12.10
N LEU A 43 -3.48 3.33 12.52
CA LEU A 43 -2.16 3.11 11.94
C LEU A 43 -2.24 2.02 10.88
N LEU A 44 -1.90 2.35 9.63
CA LEU A 44 -1.73 1.38 8.55
C LEU A 44 -0.25 1.17 8.30
N ILE A 45 0.20 -0.09 8.34
CA ILE A 45 1.59 -0.48 8.07
C ILE A 45 1.61 -1.32 6.80
N GLU A 46 2.39 -0.91 5.81
CA GLU A 46 2.60 -1.65 4.56
C GLU A 46 4.09 -1.91 4.40
N ALA A 47 4.45 -3.13 3.95
CA ALA A 47 5.84 -3.53 3.75
C ALA A 47 6.39 -2.97 2.43
N GLY A 48 5.55 -2.92 1.39
CA GLY A 48 5.90 -2.40 0.08
C GLY A 48 5.97 -0.87 0.02
N PRO A 49 6.62 -0.32 -1.03
CA PRO A 49 6.56 1.10 -1.34
C PRO A 49 5.15 1.50 -1.81
N ALA A 50 4.88 2.81 -1.88
CA ALA A 50 3.57 3.34 -2.24
C ALA A 50 3.09 3.00 -3.68
N GLY A 51 4.00 2.59 -4.57
CA GLY A 51 3.67 2.24 -5.96
C GLY A 51 3.19 3.42 -6.83
N ILE A 52 3.38 4.66 -6.40
CA ILE A 52 2.90 5.85 -7.12
C ILE A 52 3.88 6.25 -8.23
N GLY A 53 3.38 6.44 -9.45
CA GLY A 53 4.18 6.90 -10.59
C GLY A 53 5.04 5.80 -11.20
N ILE A 54 4.62 4.55 -11.06
CA ILE A 54 5.30 3.37 -11.59
C ILE A 54 4.51 2.90 -12.80
N ALA A 55 5.10 3.01 -13.98
CA ALA A 55 4.40 2.78 -15.24
C ALA A 55 3.80 1.38 -15.33
N GLU A 56 4.50 0.37 -14.82
CA GLU A 56 4.06 -1.02 -14.80
C GLU A 56 2.86 -1.27 -13.87
N ILE A 57 2.63 -0.39 -12.89
CA ILE A 57 1.48 -0.42 -11.98
C ILE A 57 0.32 0.41 -12.55
N ASP A 58 0.63 1.59 -13.09
CA ASP A 58 -0.36 2.56 -13.57
C ASP A 58 -0.96 2.19 -14.94
N ASP A 59 -0.19 1.55 -15.82
CA ASP A 59 -0.62 1.04 -17.13
C ASP A 59 -0.76 -0.49 -17.12
N PRO A 60 -1.99 -1.04 -17.13
CA PRO A 60 -2.21 -2.48 -17.17
C PRO A 60 -1.58 -3.20 -18.37
N ALA A 61 -1.23 -2.51 -19.46
CA ALA A 61 -0.53 -3.13 -20.59
C ALA A 61 0.96 -3.41 -20.30
N GLN A 62 1.53 -2.77 -19.28
CA GLN A 62 2.95 -2.84 -18.91
C GLN A 62 3.23 -3.77 -17.71
N TRP A 63 2.25 -4.55 -17.24
CA TRP A 63 2.35 -5.29 -15.97
C TRP A 63 3.39 -6.42 -15.94
N VAL A 64 3.79 -6.97 -17.09
CA VAL A 64 4.62 -8.19 -17.19
C VAL A 64 5.89 -8.15 -16.34
N PRO A 65 6.67 -7.06 -16.26
CA PRO A 65 7.90 -6.99 -15.46
C PRO A 65 7.66 -6.98 -13.94
N LEU A 66 6.41 -6.81 -13.47
CA LEU A 66 6.12 -6.82 -12.03
C LEU A 66 6.31 -8.21 -11.40
N GLY A 67 6.07 -9.27 -12.16
CA GLY A 67 6.21 -10.65 -11.69
C GLY A 67 7.65 -10.97 -11.34
N ARG A 68 7.88 -11.56 -10.15
CA ARG A 68 9.22 -11.79 -9.57
C ARG A 68 10.08 -10.52 -9.43
N GLY A 69 9.48 -9.33 -9.55
CA GLY A 69 10.13 -8.03 -9.41
C GLY A 69 10.05 -7.47 -7.99
N ALA A 70 10.39 -6.19 -7.84
CA ALA A 70 10.41 -5.51 -6.54
C ALA A 70 9.03 -5.33 -5.87
N TYR A 71 7.95 -5.57 -6.61
CA TYR A 71 6.55 -5.46 -6.13
C TYR A 71 5.89 -6.83 -5.92
N ASP A 72 6.62 -7.92 -6.16
CA ASP A 72 6.17 -9.27 -5.92
C ASP A 72 6.81 -9.80 -4.63
N TRP A 73 6.03 -10.46 -3.78
CA TRP A 73 6.57 -11.14 -2.60
C TRP A 73 7.51 -12.28 -2.97
N GLY A 74 7.40 -12.81 -4.20
CA GLY A 74 8.33 -13.80 -4.74
C GLY A 74 8.33 -15.12 -3.97
N TYR A 75 7.27 -15.42 -3.22
CA TYR A 75 7.17 -16.65 -2.44
C TYR A 75 7.22 -17.89 -3.34
N ASP A 76 8.14 -18.79 -3.03
CA ASP A 76 8.16 -20.14 -3.58
C ASP A 76 7.46 -21.10 -2.62
N TYR A 77 6.46 -21.81 -3.14
CA TYR A 77 5.73 -22.82 -2.38
C TYR A 77 6.29 -24.20 -2.71
N ALA A 78 6.35 -25.08 -1.70
CA ALA A 78 6.64 -26.48 -1.94
C ALA A 78 5.50 -27.10 -2.78
N PRO A 79 5.80 -28.12 -3.62
CA PRO A 79 4.75 -28.90 -4.27
C PRO A 79 3.76 -29.44 -3.23
N ALA A 80 2.47 -29.38 -3.56
CA ALA A 80 1.40 -29.94 -2.74
C ALA A 80 1.39 -31.48 -2.77
#